data_AF-A0A7W1YMK9-F1
#
_entry.id   AF-A0A7W1YMK9-F1
#
_cell.length_a   1.000
_cell.length_b   1.000
_cell.length_c   1.000
_cell.angle_alpha   90.00
_cell.angle_beta   90.00
_cell.angle_gamma   90.00
#
_symmetry.space_group_name_H-M   'P 1'
#
loop_
_entity.id
_entity.type
_entity.pdbx_description
1 polymer ?
#
loop_
_entity_poly.entity_id
_entity_poly.type
_entity_poly.pdbx_seq_one_letter_code
_entity_poly.pdbx_strand_id
1 'polypeptide(L)'
;MSSTPSFCIGWRDTYSDEQRFLITLKYLNSGEEFRYITPPNTNQLYVPVSEAPTTASFEQCTARKDFQIEVQAIRPTAATSVGQMAGEGECRH
;
A
#
# COMPACT_ATOMS: atom_id res chain seq x y z
N MET A 1 -3.50 6.50 20.01
CA MET A 1 -4.20 7.13 18.87
C MET A 1 -4.83 6.01 18.07
N SER A 2 -6.15 5.96 17.97
CA SER A 2 -6.84 4.94 17.20
C SER A 2 -6.70 5.29 15.72
N SER A 3 -5.74 4.65 15.04
CA SER A 3 -5.62 4.72 13.58
C SER A 3 -6.63 3.73 13.01
N THR A 4 -7.87 4.15 12.84
CA THR A 4 -8.84 3.37 12.07
C THR A 4 -8.21 3.11 10.70
N PRO A 5 -7.96 1.85 10.31
CA PRO A 5 -7.37 1.56 9.01
C PRO A 5 -8.39 1.85 7.92
N SER A 6 -7.97 2.46 6.80
CA SER A 6 -8.88 2.68 5.66
C SER A 6 -9.07 1.40 4.87
N PHE A 7 -7.96 0.77 4.50
CA PHE A 7 -7.94 -0.52 3.82
C PHE A 7 -6.69 -1.31 4.21
N CYS A 8 -6.72 -2.60 3.87
CA CYS A 8 -5.65 -3.54 4.15
C CYS A 8 -5.02 -3.99 2.83
N ILE A 9 -3.69 -3.92 2.75
CA ILE A 9 -2.91 -4.51 1.68
C ILE A 9 -2.42 -5.86 2.20
N GLY A 10 -2.95 -6.95 1.66
CA GLY A 10 -2.54 -8.30 2.01
C GLY A 10 -1.73 -8.96 0.90
N TRP A 11 -0.73 -9.76 1.25
CA TRP A 11 0.05 -10.55 0.30
C TRP A 11 0.35 -11.93 0.87
N ARG A 12 0.77 -12.85 0.00
CA ARG A 12 1.23 -14.17 0.44
C ARG A 12 2.69 -14.09 0.83
N ASP A 13 3.00 -14.48 2.05
CA ASP A 13 4.38 -14.68 2.48
C ASP A 13 4.81 -16.12 2.13
N THR A 14 5.68 -16.26 1.14
CA THR A 14 6.23 -17.56 0.70
C THR A 14 7.75 -17.62 0.74
N TYR A 15 8.38 -16.55 1.21
CA TYR A 15 9.82 -16.45 1.33
C TYR A 15 10.11 -16.70 2.80
N SER A 16 11.05 -17.59 3.12
CA SER A 16 11.42 -17.89 4.52
C SER A 16 12.73 -17.20 4.93
N ASP A 17 13.37 -16.54 3.96
CA ASP A 17 14.63 -15.82 4.08
C ASP A 17 14.46 -14.31 3.87
N GLU A 18 13.23 -13.82 3.84
CA GLU A 18 12.91 -12.41 3.78
C GLU A 18 13.35 -11.68 5.06
N GLN A 19 13.95 -10.51 4.88
CA GLN A 19 14.38 -9.66 5.99
C GLN A 19 13.32 -8.60 6.33
N ARG A 20 12.53 -8.21 5.34
CA ARG A 20 11.47 -7.20 5.42
C ARG A 20 10.67 -7.19 4.12
N PHE A 21 9.49 -6.58 4.16
CA PHE A 21 8.77 -6.21 2.94
C PHE A 21 8.82 -4.70 2.74
N LEU A 22 8.95 -4.30 1.47
CA LEU A 22 8.75 -2.93 1.02
C LEU A 22 7.41 -2.88 0.27
N ILE A 23 6.50 -2.03 0.73
CA ILE A 23 5.22 -1.79 0.10
C ILE A 23 5.24 -0.36 -0.43
N THR A 24 4.98 -0.20 -1.73
CA THR A 24 4.85 1.10 -2.37
C THR A 24 3.40 1.28 -2.79
N LEU A 25 2.74 2.32 -2.29
CA LEU A 25 1.42 2.76 -2.72
C LEU A 25 1.58 4.07 -3.50
N LYS A 26 1.17 4.05 -4.76
CA LYS A 26 1.27 5.20 -5.67
C LYS A 26 -0.11 5.61 -6.15
N TYR A 27 -0.44 6.89 -5.99
CA TYR A 27 -1.63 7.49 -6.57
C TYR A 27 -1.30 8.09 -7.93
N LEU A 28 -1.98 7.63 -8.97
CA LEU A 28 -1.61 7.94 -10.36
C LEU A 28 -2.02 9.36 -10.76
N ASN A 29 -3.12 9.88 -10.20
CA ASN A 29 -3.63 11.21 -10.55
C ASN A 29 -2.88 12.33 -9.81
N SER A 30 -2.54 12.13 -8.54
CA SER A 30 -1.76 13.10 -7.76
C SER A 30 -0.24 12.95 -7.89
N GLY A 31 0.23 11.76 -8.26
CA GLY A 31 1.65 11.41 -8.23
C GLY A 31 2.19 11.13 -6.83
N GLU A 32 1.36 11.17 -5.79
CA GLU A 32 1.78 10.86 -4.42
C GLU A 32 2.24 9.41 -4.30
N GLU A 33 3.32 9.21 -3.53
CA GLU A 33 3.89 7.90 -3.27
C GLU A 33 4.13 7.73 -1.77
N PHE A 34 3.60 6.63 -1.22
CA PHE A 34 3.79 6.23 0.16
C PHE A 34 4.57 4.92 0.19
N ARG A 35 5.59 4.85 1.03
CA ARG A 35 6.47 3.69 1.15
C ARG A 35 6.48 3.18 2.58
N TYR A 36 6.20 1.90 2.74
CA TYR A 36 6.14 1.25 4.04
C TYR A 36 7.14 0.11 4.09
N ILE A 37 7.79 -0.02 5.24
CA ILE A 37 8.68 -1.13 5.53
C ILE A 37 8.08 -1.91 6.68
N THR A 38 7.85 -3.20 6.48
CA THR A 38 7.38 -4.09 7.55
C THR A 38 8.51 -5.00 8.02
N PRO A 39 8.45 -5.49 9.26
CA PRO A 39 9.30 -6.59 9.72
C PRO A 39 9.15 -7.85 8.83
N PRO A 40 10.07 -8.83 8.94
CA PRO A 40 9.89 -10.13 8.31
C PRO A 40 8.68 -10.86 8.90
N ASN A 41 8.23 -11.93 8.25
CA ASN A 41 7.04 -12.72 8.58
C ASN A 41 5.76 -11.90 8.70
N THR A 42 5.66 -10.82 7.92
CA THR A 42 4.48 -9.95 7.84
C THR A 42 3.81 -10.13 6.49
N ASN A 43 2.49 -10.27 6.49
CA ASN A 43 1.69 -10.55 5.29
C ASN A 43 0.58 -9.52 5.04
N GLN A 44 0.50 -8.49 5.88
CA GLN A 44 -0.51 -7.45 5.77
C GLN A 44 0.00 -6.10 6.25
N LEU A 45 -0.50 -5.04 5.63
CA LEU A 45 -0.27 -3.65 6.01
C LEU A 45 -1.60 -2.92 6.03
N TYR A 46 -1.84 -2.20 7.13
CA TYR A 46 -2.98 -1.29 7.24
C TYR A 46 -2.58 0.10 6.80
N VAL A 47 -3.24 0.63 5.76
CA VAL A 47 -2.99 1.98 5.26
C VAL A 47 -3.73 2.99 6.16
N PRO A 48 -3.03 4.01 6.69
CA PRO A 48 -3.65 5.08 7.46
C PRO A 48 -4.73 5.80 6.65
N VAL A 49 -5.81 6.20 7.31
CA VAL A 49 -6.90 6.96 6.68
C VAL A 49 -6.41 8.26 6.03
N SER A 50 -5.43 8.94 6.61
CA SER A 50 -4.83 10.15 6.03
C SER A 50 -4.15 9.94 4.68
N GLU A 51 -3.83 8.70 4.34
CA GLU A 51 -3.12 8.30 3.13
C GLU A 51 -4.05 7.54 2.18
N ALA A 52 -5.34 7.44 2.52
CA ALA A 52 -6.33 6.74 1.73
C ALA A 52 -6.97 7.65 0.65
N PRO A 53 -7.73 7.07 -0.30
CA PRO A 53 -8.55 7.82 -1.25
C PRO A 53 -9.67 8.64 -0.61
N THR A 54 -10.02 8.39 0.66
CA THR A 54 -11.03 9.16 1.40
C THR A 54 -10.29 10.05 2.42
N THR A 55 -10.66 11.31 2.68
CA THR A 55 -11.73 11.59 3.66
C THR A 55 -12.28 13.04 3.72
N ALA A 56 -11.90 14.02 2.87
CA ALA A 56 -12.36 15.40 3.09
C ALA A 56 -13.04 16.13 1.91
N SER A 57 -12.76 15.77 0.66
CA SER A 57 -13.42 16.40 -0.50
C SER A 57 -13.42 15.49 -1.74
N PHE A 58 -14.32 15.78 -2.68
CA PHE A 58 -14.35 15.11 -3.99
C PHE A 58 -13.03 15.28 -4.76
N GLU A 59 -12.39 16.44 -4.66
CA GLU A 59 -11.11 16.72 -5.30
C GLU A 59 -9.99 15.84 -4.72
N GLN A 60 -9.88 15.77 -3.39
CA GLN A 60 -8.90 14.88 -2.73
C GLN A 60 -9.14 13.41 -3.09
N CYS A 61 -10.41 13.01 -3.16
CA CYS A 61 -10.73 11.66 -3.57
C CYS A 61 -10.32 11.39 -5.02
N THR A 62 -10.63 12.30 -5.94
CA THR A 62 -10.26 12.16 -7.36
C THR A 62 -8.74 12.09 -7.54
N ALA A 63 -7.99 12.87 -6.76
CA ALA A 63 -6.53 12.89 -6.77
C ALA A 63 -5.91 11.54 -6.36
N ARG A 64 -6.59 10.79 -5.47
CA ARG A 64 -6.15 9.49 -4.94
C ARG A 64 -7.02 8.31 -5.40
N LYS A 65 -7.84 8.54 -6.41
CA LYS A 65 -8.82 7.58 -6.92
C LYS A 65 -8.11 6.38 -7.56
N ASP A 66 -7.19 6.65 -8.47
CA ASP A 66 -6.46 5.61 -9.19
C ASP A 66 -5.14 5.32 -8.48
N PHE A 67 -4.92 4.06 -8.12
CA PHE A 67 -3.72 3.68 -7.37
C PHE A 67 -3.06 2.39 -7.89
N GLN A 68 -1.76 2.29 -7.61
CA GLN A 68 -0.95 1.11 -7.81
C GLN A 68 -0.27 0.74 -6.50
N ILE A 69 -0.24 -0.54 -6.20
CA ILE A 69 0.47 -1.11 -5.07
C ILE A 69 1.48 -2.10 -5.60
N GLU A 70 2.71 -1.99 -5.13
CA GLU A 70 3.76 -2.98 -5.33
C GLU A 70 4.25 -3.48 -3.97
N VAL A 71 4.36 -4.80 -3.82
CA VAL A 71 4.97 -5.45 -2.66
C VAL A 71 6.24 -6.15 -3.09
N GLN A 72 7.35 -5.87 -2.42
CA GLN A 72 8.65 -6.49 -2.65
C GLN A 72 9.16 -7.15 -1.37
N ALA A 73 9.56 -8.41 -1.47
CA ALA A 73 10.31 -9.10 -0.42
C ALA A 73 11.77 -8.69 -0.54
N ILE A 74 12.32 -8.08 0.51
CA ILE A 74 13.73 -7.75 0.59
C ILE A 74 14.45 -8.95 1.19
N ARG A 75 15.26 -9.63 0.38
CA ARG A 75 16.00 -10.83 0.77
C ARG A 75 17.50 -10.53 0.74
N PRO A 76 18.35 -11.33 1.40
CA PRO A 76 19.79 -11.11 1.45
C PRO A 76 20.46 -10.98 0.08
N THR A 77 19.91 -11.67 -0.93
CA THR A 77 20.46 -11.72 -2.28
C THR A 77 19.90 -10.65 -3.20
N ALA A 78 18.59 -10.39 -3.13
CA ALA A 78 17.91 -9.43 -4.00
C ALA A 78 16.52 -9.05 -3.46
N ALA A 79 16.02 -7.89 -3.89
CA ALA A 79 14.61 -7.58 -3.80
C ALA A 79 13.83 -8.41 -4.84
N THR A 80 12.75 -9.06 -4.42
CA THR A 80 11.88 -9.87 -5.29
C THR A 80 10.46 -9.31 -5.25
N SER A 81 9.85 -9.10 -6.41
CA SER A 81 8.44 -8.71 -6.47
C SER A 81 7.57 -9.86 -5.97
N VAL A 82 6.77 -9.59 -4.93
CA VAL A 82 5.79 -10.54 -4.35
C VAL A 82 4.47 -10.45 -5.11
N GLY A 83 4.11 -9.23 -5.50
CA GLY A 83 2.90 -8.96 -6.24
C GLY A 83 2.74 -7.48 -6.54
N GLN A 84 1.89 -7.21 -7.52
CA GLN A 84 1.47 -5.87 -7.89
C GLN A 84 -0.05 -5.89 -8.08
N MET A 85 -0.71 -4.81 -7.67
CA MET A 85 -2.11 -4.60 -7.94
C MET A 85 -2.35 -3.15 -8.34
N ALA A 86 -3.33 -2.93 -9.20
CA ALA A 86 -3.87 -1.62 -9.49
C ALA A 86 -5.36 -1.64 -9.17
N GLY A 87 -5.89 -0.49 -8.77
CA GLY A 87 -7.29 -0.37 -8.40
C GLY A 87 -7.79 1.06 -8.50
N GLU A 88 -9.11 1.16 -8.41
CA GLU A 88 -9.85 2.42 -8.36
C GLU A 88 -10.60 2.47 -7.03
N GLY A 89 -10.42 3.55 -6.27
CA GLY A 89 -11.19 3.85 -5.07
C GLY A 89 -12.53 4.48 -5.41
N GLU A 90 -13.58 4.14 -4.66
CA GLU A 90 -14.88 4.81 -4.81
C GLU A 90 -14.84 6.22 -4.19
N CYS A 91 -15.19 7.23 -4.99
CA CYS A 91 -15.51 8.56 -4.48
C CYS A 91 -17.00 8.65 -4.20
N ARG A 92 -17.38 8.71 -2.92
CA ARG A 92 -18.77 8.90 -2.49
C ARG A 92 -19.00 10.38 -2.16
N HIS A 93 -20.07 10.94 -2.73
CA HIS A 93 -20.56 12.30 -2.47
C HIS A 93 -21.46 12.36 -1.24
#